data_AF-A0A0D2NBQ8-F1
#
_entry.id   AF-A0A0D2NBQ8-F1
#
_cell.length_a   1.000
_cell.length_b   1.000
_cell.length_c   1.000
_cell.angle_alpha   90.00
_cell.angle_beta   90.00
_cell.angle_gamma   90.00
#
_symmetry.space_group_name_H-M   'P 1'
#
loop_
_entity.id
_entity.type
_entity.pdbx_description
1 polymer ?
#
loop_
_entity_poly.entity_id
_entity_poly.type
_entity_poly.pdbx_seq_one_letter_code
_entity_poly.pdbx_strand_id
1 'polypeptide(L)'
;MQTIMIVVLEESEDVQDCLLLVILSALGRNKSGVTQAARRLAMNAIDQCSEKLEAGIKQILISVMSGDNQLIKSEIDYHEVIYGIYHCAPQILSRVVPYLTGKLLADQLDTHLRAVRLVGSLFTLPGANICEAFLPIFLEFLKRLTDRVVDVKMSVLEHVKICLLSDPSRPEAPQTISALCDRLLDYDENVRKQVVDVICDVACHSLDSIPVRVVKLVVDN
;
A
#
# COMPACT_ATOMS: atom_id res chain seq x y z
N MET A 1 -25.59 -14.43 -7.89
CA MET A 1 -25.30 -13.02 -7.53
C MET A 1 -24.08 -12.49 -8.26
N GLN A 2 -22.87 -13.06 -8.07
CA GLN A 2 -21.65 -12.61 -8.76
C GLN A 2 -21.81 -12.49 -10.28
N THR A 3 -22.20 -13.57 -10.95
CA THR A 3 -22.38 -13.59 -12.42
C THR A 3 -23.36 -12.53 -12.90
N ILE A 4 -24.46 -12.32 -12.18
CA ILE A 4 -25.47 -11.32 -12.55
C ILE A 4 -24.88 -9.91 -12.47
N MET A 5 -24.17 -9.60 -11.38
CA MET A 5 -23.56 -8.29 -11.18
C MET A 5 -22.50 -7.98 -12.24
N ILE A 6 -21.66 -8.95 -12.58
CA ILE A 6 -20.62 -8.81 -13.63
C ILE A 6 -21.28 -8.55 -14.98
N VAL A 7 -22.27 -9.36 -15.38
CA VAL A 7 -22.97 -9.17 -16.65
C VAL A 7 -23.63 -7.80 -16.72
N VAL A 8 -24.26 -7.34 -15.63
CA VAL A 8 -24.88 -6.00 -15.60
C VAL A 8 -23.83 -4.90 -15.78
N LEU A 9 -22.65 -5.02 -15.15
CA LEU A 9 -21.59 -4.01 -15.26
C LEU A 9 -20.95 -4.00 -16.66
N GLU A 10 -20.66 -5.16 -17.24
CA GLU A 10 -20.08 -5.29 -18.58
C GLU A 10 -21.00 -4.75 -19.67
N GLU A 11 -22.29 -5.13 -19.62
CA GLU A 11 -23.27 -4.77 -20.65
C GLU A 11 -23.83 -3.34 -20.48
N SER A 12 -23.51 -2.65 -19.38
CA SER A 12 -23.91 -1.26 -19.18
C SER A 12 -23.13 -0.34 -20.13
N GLU A 13 -23.78 0.60 -20.82
CA GLU A 13 -23.06 1.61 -21.62
C GLU A 13 -22.15 2.47 -20.72
N ASP A 14 -22.74 3.02 -19.65
CA ASP A 14 -22.05 3.82 -18.63
C ASP A 14 -22.40 3.32 -17.22
N VAL A 15 -21.38 3.15 -16.37
CA VAL A 15 -21.56 2.79 -14.97
C VAL A 15 -21.65 4.06 -14.14
N GLN A 16 -22.80 4.30 -13.51
CA GLN A 16 -23.04 5.50 -12.71
C GLN A 16 -22.18 5.55 -11.44
N ASP A 17 -21.74 6.75 -11.05
CA ASP A 17 -20.95 6.99 -9.84
C ASP A 17 -21.62 6.44 -8.57
N CYS A 18 -22.95 6.58 -8.43
CA CYS A 18 -23.67 6.03 -7.28
C CYS A 18 -23.50 4.51 -7.16
N LEU A 19 -23.51 3.79 -8.29
CA LEU A 19 -23.30 2.35 -8.29
C LEU A 19 -21.83 2.02 -7.95
N LEU A 20 -20.87 2.75 -8.53
CA LEU A 20 -19.46 2.60 -8.18
C LEU A 20 -19.24 2.84 -6.68
N LEU A 21 -19.81 3.89 -6.09
CA LEU A 21 -19.70 4.20 -4.67
C LEU A 21 -20.28 3.08 -3.80
N VAL A 22 -21.41 2.48 -4.19
CA VAL A 22 -21.95 1.31 -3.48
C VAL A 22 -20.96 0.14 -3.52
N ILE A 23 -20.38 -0.17 -4.69
CA ILE A 23 -19.40 -1.26 -4.84
C ILE A 23 -18.15 -0.98 -4.00
N LEU A 24 -17.59 0.23 -4.12
CA LEU A 24 -16.40 0.66 -3.38
C LEU A 24 -16.66 0.74 -1.87
N SER A 25 -17.89 1.06 -1.45
CA SER A 25 -18.26 1.09 -0.03
C SER A 25 -18.21 -0.29 0.63
N ALA A 26 -18.23 -1.38 -0.14
CA ALA A 26 -18.02 -2.72 0.38
C ALA A 26 -16.54 -3.04 0.65
N LEU A 27 -15.60 -2.22 0.16
CA LEU A 27 -14.18 -2.38 0.42
C LEU A 27 -13.79 -1.85 1.81
N GLY A 28 -12.77 -2.47 2.39
CA GLY A 28 -12.12 -2.08 3.64
C GLY A 28 -12.05 -3.18 4.69
N ARG A 29 -10.91 -3.26 5.38
CA ARG A 29 -10.52 -4.32 6.32
C ARG A 29 -11.36 -4.32 7.60
N ASN A 30 -11.79 -3.14 8.07
CA ASN A 30 -12.42 -2.97 9.40
C ASN A 30 -13.88 -2.48 9.37
N LYS A 31 -14.61 -2.70 8.26
CA LYS A 31 -16.03 -2.29 8.16
C LYS A 31 -16.96 -3.29 8.86
N SER A 32 -17.48 -2.90 10.03
CA SER A 32 -18.41 -3.69 10.85
C SER A 32 -19.77 -3.95 10.18
N GLY A 33 -20.18 -3.10 9.23
CA GLY A 33 -21.44 -3.24 8.49
C GLY A 33 -21.37 -4.08 7.21
N VAL A 34 -20.17 -4.56 6.80
CA VAL A 34 -19.98 -5.27 5.53
C VAL A 34 -19.51 -6.69 5.78
N THR A 35 -20.31 -7.66 5.34
CA THR A 35 -19.98 -9.09 5.46
C THR A 35 -18.78 -9.46 4.58
N GLN A 36 -18.04 -10.49 4.96
CA GLN A 36 -16.92 -10.99 4.14
C GLN A 36 -17.39 -11.47 2.75
N ALA A 37 -18.62 -11.99 2.65
CA ALA A 37 -19.20 -12.39 1.37
C ALA A 37 -19.46 -11.18 0.46
N ALA A 38 -19.99 -10.07 1.00
CA ALA A 38 -20.20 -8.83 0.24
C ALA A 38 -18.87 -8.23 -0.23
N ARG A 39 -17.85 -8.22 0.64
CA ARG A 39 -16.50 -7.75 0.28
C ARG A 39 -15.89 -8.58 -0.85
N ARG A 40 -15.96 -9.92 -0.75
CA ARG A 40 -15.48 -10.82 -1.81
C ARG A 40 -16.24 -10.62 -3.12
N LEU A 41 -17.56 -10.45 -3.06
CA LEU A 41 -18.38 -10.16 -4.24
C LEU A 41 -17.94 -8.86 -4.93
N ALA A 42 -17.73 -7.79 -4.17
CA ALA A 42 -17.26 -6.51 -4.70
C ALA A 42 -15.86 -6.61 -5.31
N MET A 43 -14.92 -7.27 -4.62
CA MET A 43 -13.56 -7.48 -5.15
C MET A 43 -13.58 -8.30 -6.45
N ASN A 44 -14.36 -9.38 -6.51
CA ASN A 44 -14.48 -10.19 -7.71
C ASN A 44 -15.14 -9.42 -8.88
N ALA A 45 -16.13 -8.57 -8.59
CA ALA A 45 -16.74 -7.73 -9.62
C ALA A 45 -15.76 -6.68 -10.15
N ILE A 46 -14.96 -6.06 -9.28
CA ILE A 46 -13.93 -5.08 -9.68
C ILE A 46 -12.84 -5.75 -10.53
N ASP A 47 -12.37 -6.92 -10.12
CA ASP A 47 -11.36 -7.68 -10.86
C ASP A 47 -11.84 -8.04 -12.28
N GLN A 48 -13.02 -8.66 -12.37
CA GLN A 48 -13.56 -9.12 -13.66
C GLN A 48 -14.02 -7.99 -14.58
N CYS A 49 -14.41 -6.84 -14.04
CA CYS A 49 -14.86 -5.68 -14.81
C CYS A 49 -13.84 -4.53 -14.79
N SER A 50 -12.55 -4.84 -14.59
CA SER A 50 -11.55 -3.81 -14.31
C SER A 50 -11.42 -2.77 -15.42
N GLU A 51 -11.43 -3.18 -16.69
CA GLU A 51 -11.37 -2.26 -17.84
C GLU A 51 -12.58 -1.31 -17.88
N LYS A 52 -13.77 -1.83 -17.59
CA LYS A 52 -15.02 -1.05 -17.61
C LYS A 52 -15.09 -0.05 -16.46
N LEU A 53 -14.60 -0.43 -15.27
CA LEU A 53 -14.71 0.36 -14.05
C LEU A 53 -13.53 1.31 -13.83
N GLU A 54 -12.41 1.12 -14.52
CA GLU A 54 -11.16 1.86 -14.29
C GLU A 54 -11.36 3.37 -14.32
N ALA A 55 -12.00 3.88 -15.37
CA ALA A 55 -12.15 5.33 -15.57
C ALA A 55 -12.95 5.99 -14.44
N GLY A 56 -14.10 5.40 -14.05
CA GLY A 56 -14.96 5.92 -12.99
C GLY A 56 -14.31 5.80 -11.61
N ILE A 57 -13.71 4.65 -11.29
CA ILE A 57 -13.00 4.45 -10.01
C ILE A 57 -11.85 5.45 -9.87
N LYS A 58 -11.06 5.65 -10.94
CA LYS A 58 -9.99 6.63 -10.97
C LYS A 58 -10.51 8.05 -10.72
N GLN A 59 -11.57 8.46 -11.41
CA GLN A 59 -12.16 9.80 -11.24
C GLN A 59 -12.63 10.03 -9.81
N ILE A 60 -13.34 9.06 -9.22
CA ILE A 60 -13.79 9.12 -7.83
C ILE A 60 -12.60 9.25 -6.87
N LEU A 61 -11.57 8.40 -7.02
CA LEU A 61 -10.39 8.43 -6.14
C LEU A 61 -9.64 9.76 -6.23
N ILE A 62 -9.39 10.26 -7.44
CA ILE A 62 -8.73 11.55 -7.63
C ILE A 62 -9.53 12.67 -6.98
N SER A 63 -10.85 12.70 -7.19
CA SER A 63 -11.75 13.72 -6.62
C SER A 63 -11.71 13.73 -5.09
N VAL A 64 -11.79 12.55 -4.46
CA VAL A 64 -11.73 12.42 -2.99
C VAL A 64 -10.34 12.77 -2.46
N MET A 65 -9.27 12.40 -3.18
CA MET A 65 -7.89 12.66 -2.76
C MET A 65 -7.49 14.14 -2.86
N SER A 66 -7.99 14.86 -3.88
CA SER A 66 -7.77 16.30 -4.07
C SER A 66 -8.61 17.15 -3.11
N GLY A 67 -9.71 16.60 -2.59
CA GLY A 67 -10.60 17.32 -1.67
C GLY A 67 -11.64 18.20 -2.38
N ASP A 68 -11.77 18.07 -3.70
CA ASP A 68 -12.66 18.89 -4.53
C ASP A 68 -14.14 18.56 -4.34
N ASN A 69 -14.46 17.41 -3.72
CA ASN A 69 -15.84 16.93 -3.63
C ASN A 69 -16.20 16.42 -2.22
N GLN A 70 -16.72 17.33 -1.40
CA GLN A 70 -17.01 17.07 0.03
C GLN A 70 -18.09 16.01 0.25
N LEU A 71 -19.04 15.85 -0.67
CA LEU A 71 -20.14 14.87 -0.57
C LEU A 71 -19.66 13.43 -0.72
N ILE A 72 -18.73 13.16 -1.64
CA ILE A 72 -18.18 11.81 -1.85
C ILE A 72 -17.25 11.42 -0.69
N LYS A 73 -16.57 12.40 -0.09
CA LYS A 73 -15.63 12.19 1.03
C LYS A 73 -16.30 11.62 2.29
N SER A 74 -17.60 11.83 2.49
CA SER A 74 -18.34 11.25 3.61
C SER A 74 -18.77 9.80 3.40
N GLU A 75 -18.77 9.29 2.17
CA GLU A 75 -19.32 7.96 1.86
C GLU A 75 -18.26 6.85 1.83
N ILE A 76 -17.01 7.19 1.46
CA ILE A 76 -15.94 6.20 1.31
C ILE A 76 -14.65 6.61 2.02
N ASP A 77 -14.02 5.64 2.67
CA ASP A 77 -12.63 5.74 3.12
C ASP A 77 -11.72 5.36 1.94
N TYR A 78 -11.14 6.37 1.29
CA TYR A 78 -10.29 6.15 0.12
C TYR A 78 -9.02 5.34 0.43
N HIS A 79 -8.52 5.32 1.68
CA HIS A 79 -7.36 4.48 2.03
C HIS A 79 -7.75 3.01 1.93
N GLU A 80 -8.89 2.66 2.51
CA GLU A 80 -9.40 1.30 2.51
C GLU A 80 -9.89 0.85 1.13
N VAL A 81 -10.41 1.79 0.32
CA VAL A 81 -10.74 1.52 -1.09
C VAL A 81 -9.48 1.26 -1.91
N ILE A 82 -8.43 2.09 -1.79
CA ILE A 82 -7.16 1.89 -2.50
C ILE A 82 -6.53 0.54 -2.09
N TYR A 83 -6.53 0.20 -0.81
CA TYR A 83 -6.05 -1.10 -0.35
C TYR A 83 -6.85 -2.26 -0.97
N GLY A 84 -8.18 -2.15 -0.99
CA GLY A 84 -9.05 -3.17 -1.58
C GLY A 84 -8.83 -3.35 -3.08
N ILE A 85 -8.70 -2.25 -3.83
CA ILE A 85 -8.43 -2.29 -5.27
C ILE A 85 -7.04 -2.82 -5.54
N TYR A 86 -6.01 -2.44 -4.77
CA TYR A 86 -4.66 -2.95 -4.95
C TYR A 86 -4.62 -4.49 -4.81
N HIS A 87 -5.44 -5.05 -3.92
CA HIS A 87 -5.54 -6.49 -3.73
C HIS A 87 -6.21 -7.22 -4.92
N CYS A 88 -7.24 -6.64 -5.55
CA CYS A 88 -8.01 -7.36 -6.58
C CYS A 88 -7.75 -6.90 -8.02
N ALA A 89 -7.41 -5.63 -8.24
CA ALA A 89 -7.19 -5.04 -9.57
C ALA A 89 -6.18 -3.87 -9.51
N PRO A 90 -4.91 -4.12 -9.17
CA PRO A 90 -3.90 -3.06 -8.99
C PRO A 90 -3.67 -2.19 -10.23
N GLN A 91 -3.97 -2.68 -11.43
CA GLN A 91 -3.87 -1.96 -12.70
C GLN A 91 -4.70 -0.66 -12.72
N ILE A 92 -5.87 -0.65 -12.07
CA ILE A 92 -6.79 0.49 -11.99
C ILE A 92 -6.12 1.68 -11.27
N LEU A 93 -5.21 1.40 -10.34
CA LEU A 93 -4.57 2.41 -9.50
C LEU A 93 -3.34 3.06 -10.13
N SER A 94 -2.89 2.60 -11.30
CA SER A 94 -1.67 3.12 -11.97
C SER A 94 -1.68 4.65 -12.11
N ARG A 95 -2.84 5.24 -12.41
CA ARG A 95 -3.02 6.69 -12.57
C ARG A 95 -3.28 7.43 -11.25
N VAL A 96 -3.52 6.71 -10.15
CA VAL A 96 -3.70 7.25 -8.80
C VAL A 96 -2.35 7.37 -8.08
N VAL A 97 -1.34 6.57 -8.49
CA VAL A 97 0.02 6.58 -7.90
C VAL A 97 0.62 7.99 -7.75
N PRO A 98 0.58 8.90 -8.74
CA PRO A 98 1.13 10.24 -8.56
C PRO A 98 0.50 11.03 -7.40
N TYR A 99 -0.81 10.85 -7.16
CA TYR A 99 -1.52 11.49 -6.05
C TYR A 99 -1.13 10.89 -4.70
N LEU A 100 -0.91 9.57 -4.66
CA LEU A 100 -0.37 8.91 -3.47
C LEU A 100 1.04 9.38 -3.15
N THR A 101 1.91 9.49 -4.16
CA THR A 101 3.26 10.06 -4.02
C THR A 101 3.19 11.50 -3.49
N GLY A 102 2.29 12.33 -4.01
CA GLY A 102 2.09 13.68 -3.50
C GLY A 102 1.71 13.72 -2.02
N LYS A 103 0.84 12.81 -1.56
CA LYS A 103 0.50 12.70 -0.13
C LYS A 103 1.66 12.16 0.71
N LEU A 104 2.43 11.21 0.17
CA LEU A 104 3.62 10.64 0.82
C LEU A 104 4.71 11.69 1.07
N LEU A 105 4.82 12.66 0.18
CA LEU A 105 5.79 13.76 0.24
C LEU A 105 5.23 15.05 0.85
N ALA A 106 4.02 15.03 1.40
CA ALA A 106 3.38 16.21 1.96
C ALA A 106 4.12 16.71 3.21
N ASP A 107 4.13 18.03 3.42
CA ASP A 107 4.73 18.66 4.61
C ASP A 107 3.90 18.43 5.89
N GLN A 108 2.60 18.20 5.74
CA GLN A 108 1.68 17.95 6.85
C GLN A 108 1.85 16.54 7.39
N LEU A 109 2.29 16.44 8.65
CA LEU A 109 2.59 15.18 9.33
C LEU A 109 1.44 14.15 9.23
N ASP A 110 0.21 14.56 9.57
CA ASP A 110 -0.95 13.66 9.53
C ASP A 110 -1.25 13.16 8.10
N THR A 111 -0.96 13.98 7.08
CA THR A 111 -1.17 13.60 5.67
C THR A 111 -0.13 12.58 5.24
N HIS A 112 1.17 12.85 5.46
CA HIS A 112 2.20 11.91 5.02
C HIS A 112 2.25 10.64 5.85
N LEU A 113 1.89 10.67 7.14
CA LEU A 113 1.97 9.49 8.00
C LEU A 113 0.86 8.49 7.63
N ARG A 114 -0.34 9.01 7.32
CA ARG A 114 -1.42 8.19 6.75
C ARG A 114 -1.02 7.62 5.38
N ALA A 115 -0.36 8.41 4.53
CA ALA A 115 0.12 7.91 3.24
C ALA A 115 1.18 6.80 3.40
N VAL A 116 2.13 6.95 4.34
CA VAL A 116 3.12 5.92 4.69
C VAL A 116 2.44 4.63 5.13
N ARG A 117 1.45 4.70 6.01
CA ARG A 117 0.69 3.52 6.47
C ARG A 117 -0.06 2.82 5.34
N LEU A 118 -0.71 3.60 4.46
CA LEU A 118 -1.40 3.04 3.30
C LEU A 118 -0.43 2.37 2.34
N VAL A 119 0.61 3.09 1.89
CA VAL A 119 1.59 2.60 0.93
C VAL A 119 2.34 1.38 1.48
N GLY A 120 2.74 1.41 2.75
CA GLY A 120 3.30 0.25 3.43
C GLY A 120 2.34 -0.94 3.48
N SER A 121 1.04 -0.69 3.74
CA SER A 121 0.01 -1.75 3.69
C SER A 121 -0.11 -2.38 2.31
N LEU A 122 0.07 -1.62 1.22
CA LEU A 122 0.04 -2.19 -0.14
C LEU A 122 1.19 -3.19 -0.33
N PHE A 123 2.39 -2.84 0.09
CA PHE A 123 3.59 -3.64 -0.16
C PHE A 123 3.80 -4.81 0.80
N THR A 124 3.04 -4.84 1.90
CA THR A 124 2.96 -5.96 2.84
C THR A 124 1.89 -6.97 2.47
N LEU A 125 1.12 -6.72 1.40
CA LEU A 125 0.09 -7.64 0.95
C LEU A 125 0.72 -8.97 0.45
N PRO A 126 0.34 -10.12 1.03
CA PRO A 126 0.92 -11.41 0.63
C PRO A 126 0.61 -11.76 -0.83
N GLY A 127 1.58 -12.34 -1.54
CA GLY A 127 1.39 -12.85 -2.91
C GLY A 127 1.28 -11.79 -4.00
N ALA A 128 1.34 -10.50 -3.67
CA ALA A 128 1.38 -9.42 -4.65
C ALA A 128 2.84 -9.04 -4.93
N ASN A 129 3.29 -9.11 -6.19
CA ASN A 129 4.55 -8.49 -6.60
C ASN A 129 4.33 -6.99 -6.80
N ILE A 130 5.36 -6.18 -6.56
CA ILE A 130 5.29 -4.76 -6.86
C ILE A 130 5.39 -4.60 -8.37
N CYS A 131 4.25 -4.34 -9.02
CA CYS A 131 4.24 -4.07 -10.46
C CYS A 131 5.05 -2.81 -10.79
N GLU A 132 5.54 -2.72 -12.03
CA GLU A 132 6.39 -1.62 -12.50
C GLU A 132 5.81 -0.22 -12.21
N ALA A 133 4.49 -0.06 -12.36
CA ALA A 133 3.79 1.20 -12.08
C ALA A 133 3.91 1.66 -10.60
N PHE A 134 4.15 0.73 -9.67
CA PHE A 134 4.26 1.00 -8.24
C PHE A 134 5.71 1.06 -7.74
N LEU A 135 6.69 0.64 -8.55
CA LEU A 135 8.09 0.67 -8.15
C LEU A 135 8.58 2.09 -7.79
N PRO A 136 8.22 3.17 -8.52
CA PRO A 136 8.64 4.52 -8.14
C PRO A 136 8.13 4.95 -6.76
N ILE A 137 6.86 4.68 -6.44
CA ILE A 137 6.29 5.04 -5.13
C ILE A 137 6.85 4.13 -4.01
N PHE A 138 7.20 2.88 -4.31
CA PHE A 138 7.94 2.02 -3.38
C PHE A 138 9.30 2.62 -2.99
N LEU A 139 10.05 3.14 -3.96
CA LEU A 139 11.33 3.80 -3.69
C LEU A 139 11.16 5.08 -2.86
N GLU A 140 10.13 5.88 -3.15
CA GLU A 140 9.81 7.06 -2.32
C GLU A 140 9.37 6.68 -0.90
N PHE A 141 8.69 5.54 -0.73
CA PHE A 141 8.34 4.98 0.56
C PHE A 141 9.59 4.58 1.35
N LEU A 142 10.56 3.89 0.76
CA LEU A 142 11.82 3.56 1.43
C LEU A 142 12.60 4.82 1.84
N LYS A 143 12.60 5.87 1.02
CA LYS A 143 13.22 7.16 1.37
C LYS A 143 12.61 7.80 2.62
N ARG A 144 11.39 7.44 3.02
CA ARG A 144 10.80 7.91 4.28
C ARG A 144 11.52 7.36 5.52
N LEU A 145 12.43 6.40 5.39
CA LEU A 145 13.38 6.06 6.46
C LEU A 145 14.29 7.23 6.87
N THR A 146 14.45 8.24 6.01
CA THR A 146 15.20 9.46 6.31
C THR A 146 14.30 10.63 6.73
N ASP A 147 13.02 10.38 7.05
CA ASP A 147 12.09 11.44 7.44
C ASP A 147 12.58 12.16 8.71
N ARG A 148 12.18 13.42 8.91
CA ARG A 148 12.54 14.17 10.13
C ARG A 148 11.77 13.66 11.35
N VAL A 149 10.61 13.02 11.16
CA VAL A 149 9.78 12.52 12.25
C VAL A 149 10.06 11.05 12.50
N VAL A 150 10.46 10.72 13.74
CA VAL A 150 10.80 9.34 14.15
C VAL A 150 9.64 8.38 13.92
N ASP A 151 8.41 8.79 14.27
CA ASP A 151 7.21 7.96 14.08
C ASP A 151 6.98 7.55 12.60
N VAL A 152 7.35 8.42 11.66
CA VAL A 152 7.28 8.09 10.22
C VAL A 152 8.30 7.01 9.89
N LYS A 153 9.56 7.16 10.34
CA LYS A 153 10.61 6.15 10.13
C LYS A 153 10.21 4.80 10.73
N MET A 154 9.70 4.80 11.96
CA MET A 154 9.25 3.60 12.66
C MET A 154 8.10 2.91 11.91
N SER A 155 7.15 3.69 11.37
CA SER A 155 6.08 3.15 10.54
C SER A 155 6.64 2.51 9.26
N VAL A 156 7.66 3.06 8.63
CA VAL A 156 8.29 2.44 7.45
C VAL A 156 9.00 1.13 7.83
N LEU A 157 9.77 1.13 8.92
CA LEU A 157 10.48 -0.05 9.42
C LEU A 157 9.54 -1.21 9.74
N GLU A 158 8.38 -0.94 10.34
CA GLU A 158 7.34 -1.94 10.61
C GLU A 158 6.89 -2.66 9.32
N HIS A 159 6.57 -1.90 8.27
CA HIS A 159 6.10 -2.50 7.01
C HIS A 159 7.24 -3.16 6.23
N VAL A 160 8.44 -2.60 6.25
CA VAL A 160 9.64 -3.21 5.64
C VAL A 160 9.93 -4.58 6.26
N LYS A 161 9.84 -4.68 7.59
CA LYS A 161 9.98 -5.95 8.31
C LYS A 161 8.96 -6.98 7.84
N ILE A 162 7.68 -6.61 7.81
CA ILE A 162 6.60 -7.50 7.37
C ILE A 162 6.83 -7.95 5.93
N CYS A 163 7.24 -7.04 5.04
CA CYS A 163 7.53 -7.33 3.64
C CYS A 163 8.66 -8.36 3.50
N LEU A 164 9.80 -8.14 4.15
CA LEU A 164 10.96 -9.05 4.07
C LEU A 164 10.69 -10.41 4.71
N LEU A 165 9.92 -10.46 5.81
CA LEU A 165 9.53 -11.72 6.44
C LEU A 165 8.52 -12.50 5.60
N SER A 166 7.66 -11.81 4.84
CA SER A 166 6.64 -12.48 4.01
C SER A 166 7.26 -13.15 2.78
N ASP A 167 8.19 -12.46 2.11
CA ASP A 167 8.96 -13.01 1.01
C ASP A 167 10.32 -12.31 0.91
N PRO A 168 11.39 -12.93 1.45
CA PRO A 168 12.74 -12.36 1.38
C PRO A 168 13.37 -12.44 -0.01
N SER A 169 12.78 -13.20 -0.94
CA SER A 169 13.32 -13.42 -2.28
C SER A 169 12.82 -12.43 -3.33
N ARG A 170 11.96 -11.48 -2.93
CA ARG A 170 11.40 -10.47 -3.81
C ARG A 170 12.49 -9.67 -4.53
N PRO A 171 12.27 -9.24 -5.79
CA PRO A 171 13.22 -8.41 -6.54
C PRO A 171 13.61 -7.12 -5.81
N GLU A 172 12.74 -6.60 -4.94
CA GLU A 172 12.93 -5.38 -4.18
C GLU A 172 13.71 -5.56 -2.86
N ALA A 173 13.94 -6.81 -2.43
CA ALA A 173 14.62 -7.11 -1.17
C ALA A 173 16.04 -6.49 -1.10
N PRO A 174 16.89 -6.52 -2.15
CA PRO A 174 18.21 -5.90 -2.11
C PRO A 174 18.16 -4.38 -1.86
N GLN A 175 17.27 -3.64 -2.53
CA GLN A 175 17.11 -2.20 -2.28
C GLN A 175 16.58 -1.94 -0.87
N THR A 176 15.64 -2.76 -0.41
CA THR A 176 15.08 -2.67 0.95
C THR A 176 16.16 -2.86 2.02
N ILE A 177 16.99 -3.90 1.88
CA ILE A 177 18.10 -4.19 2.81
C ILE A 177 19.14 -3.08 2.76
N SER A 178 19.45 -2.54 1.58
CA SER A 178 20.34 -1.38 1.46
C SER A 178 19.82 -0.17 2.24
N ALA A 179 18.54 0.15 2.09
CA ALA A 179 17.92 1.26 2.80
C ALA A 179 17.91 1.07 4.33
N LEU A 180 17.76 -0.17 4.81
CA LEU A 180 17.93 -0.50 6.23
C LEU A 180 19.37 -0.26 6.71
N CYS A 181 20.37 -0.71 5.93
CA CYS A 181 21.78 -0.53 6.29
C CYS A 181 22.14 0.96 6.45
N ASP A 182 21.60 1.83 5.59
CA ASP A 182 21.80 3.27 5.66
C ASP A 182 21.28 3.88 6.97
N ARG A 183 20.44 3.17 7.73
CA ARG A 183 19.84 3.59 9.01
C ARG A 183 20.48 2.94 10.25
N LEU A 184 21.50 2.10 10.11
CA LEU A 184 22.24 1.57 11.26
C LEU A 184 22.91 2.66 12.10
N LEU A 185 23.23 3.79 11.47
CA LEU A 185 23.79 4.99 12.10
C LEU A 185 22.78 6.14 12.20
N ASP A 186 21.48 5.85 12.25
CA ASP A 186 20.47 6.90 12.44
C ASP A 186 20.71 7.66 13.76
N TYR A 187 20.35 8.94 13.80
CA TYR A 187 20.53 9.77 14.99
C TYR A 187 19.70 9.28 16.17
N ASP A 188 18.48 8.79 15.90
CA ASP A 188 17.57 8.29 16.93
C ASP A 188 17.89 6.84 17.32
N GLU A 189 18.05 6.57 18.62
CA GLU A 189 18.42 5.23 19.09
C GLU A 189 17.33 4.18 18.86
N ASN A 190 16.05 4.58 18.91
CA ASN A 190 14.95 3.64 18.72
C ASN A 190 14.91 3.17 17.27
N VAL A 191 15.23 4.08 16.33
CA VAL A 191 15.39 3.75 14.91
C VAL A 191 16.54 2.76 14.72
N ARG A 192 17.72 3.02 15.30
CA ARG A 192 18.87 2.11 15.21
C ARG A 192 18.53 0.72 15.76
N LYS A 193 17.95 0.66 16.96
CA LYS A 193 17.52 -0.60 17.59
C LYS A 193 16.54 -1.35 16.70
N GLN A 194 15.53 -0.67 16.19
CA GLN A 194 14.53 -1.29 15.33
C GLN A 194 15.14 -1.82 14.04
N VAL A 195 16.08 -1.11 13.41
CA VAL A 195 16.78 -1.56 12.20
C VAL A 195 17.54 -2.87 12.47
N VAL A 196 18.28 -2.93 13.58
CA VAL A 196 18.98 -4.15 14.01
C VAL A 196 17.99 -5.30 14.22
N ASP A 197 16.89 -5.04 14.93
CA ASP A 197 15.83 -6.03 15.17
C ASP A 197 15.24 -6.55 13.84
N VAL A 198 14.97 -5.68 12.86
CA VAL A 198 14.48 -6.10 11.53
C VAL A 198 15.49 -7.01 10.83
N ILE A 199 16.76 -6.61 10.75
CA ILE A 199 17.80 -7.38 10.05
C ILE A 199 17.99 -8.75 10.71
N CYS A 200 18.07 -8.79 12.04
CA CYS A 200 18.22 -10.02 12.80
C CYS A 200 17.02 -10.95 12.62
N ASP A 201 15.79 -10.43 12.70
CA ASP A 201 14.59 -11.26 12.51
C ASP A 201 14.52 -11.87 11.11
N VAL A 202 14.86 -11.10 10.07
CA VAL A 202 14.88 -11.59 8.69
C VAL A 202 15.98 -12.63 8.48
N ALA A 203 17.18 -12.39 9.01
CA ALA A 203 18.29 -13.36 8.95
C ALA A 203 17.96 -14.67 9.68
N CYS A 204 17.29 -14.59 10.84
CA CYS A 204 16.82 -15.76 11.59
C CYS A 204 15.70 -16.50 10.86
N HIS A 205 14.84 -15.78 10.12
CA HIS A 205 13.76 -16.39 9.35
C HIS A 205 14.25 -17.08 8.07
N SER A 206 15.24 -16.49 7.38
CA SER A 206 15.83 -17.04 6.17
C SER A 206 17.31 -16.67 6.09
N LEU A 207 18.19 -17.62 6.38
CA LEU A 207 19.64 -17.38 6.50
C LEU A 207 20.28 -16.82 5.21
N ASP A 208 19.78 -17.22 4.05
CA ASP A 208 20.31 -16.80 2.75
C ASP A 208 19.76 -15.43 2.30
N SER A 209 18.77 -14.88 3.01
CA SER A 209 18.11 -13.61 2.64
C SER A 209 18.94 -12.36 2.94
N ILE A 210 19.80 -12.43 3.96
CA ILE A 210 20.65 -11.31 4.38
C ILE A 210 22.10 -11.62 4.01
N PRO A 211 22.73 -10.82 3.12
CA PRO A 211 24.14 -11.00 2.79
C PRO A 211 25.04 -10.89 4.03
N VAL A 212 26.06 -11.76 4.15
CA VAL A 212 26.99 -11.77 5.30
C VAL A 212 27.60 -10.40 5.61
N ARG A 213 27.84 -9.56 4.58
CA ARG A 213 28.32 -8.18 4.76
C ARG A 213 27.38 -7.32 5.61
N VAL A 214 26.07 -7.53 5.51
CA VAL A 214 25.05 -6.80 6.27
C VAL A 214 25.07 -7.23 7.73
N VAL A 215 25.21 -8.53 7.98
CA VAL A 215 25.37 -9.06 9.36
C VAL A 215 26.61 -8.47 10.03
N LYS A 216 27.73 -8.33 9.30
CA LYS A 216 28.94 -7.69 9.83
C LYS A 216 28.71 -6.22 10.18
N LEU A 217 28.00 -5.47 9.34
CA LEU A 217 27.64 -4.07 9.65
C LEU A 217 26.83 -3.95 10.93
N VAL A 218 25.94 -4.91 11.23
CA VAL A 218 25.18 -4.91 12.49
C VAL A 218 26.06 -5.18 13.71
N VAL A 219 27.11 -6.00 13.57
CA VAL A 219 28.03 -6.31 14.69
C VAL A 219 29.00 -5.15 14.97
N ASP A 220 29.37 -4.40 13.94
CA ASP A 220 30.37 -3.34 14.03
C ASP A 220 29.80 -1.96 14.45
N ASN A 221 28.47 -1.81 14.59
CA ASN A 221 27.77 -0.56 14.96
C ASN A 221 26.86 -0.75 16.18
#